data_AF-A0A661B5P0-F1
#
_entry.id   AF-A0A661B5P0-F1
#
_cell.length_a   1.000
_cell.length_b   1.000
_cell.length_c   1.000
_cell.angle_alpha   90.00
_cell.angle_beta   90.00
_cell.angle_gamma   90.00
#
_symmetry.space_group_name_H-M   'P 1'
#
loop_
_entity.id
_entity.type
_entity.pdbx_description
1 polymer ?
#
loop_
_entity_poly.entity_id
_entity_poly.type
_entity_poly.pdbx_seq_one_letter_code
_entity_poly.pdbx_strand_id
1 'polypeptide(L)'
;MEVRESQIETVLVSTPALSRQILGLTDEPRILARQMILPSGRLDLLYTYRKNLLLVELKVVPFRKAFLTQVLNYKSDLTDLQTQGRLIQGEIQPFLACIRSTEHQRKAASSRGITCVNYDPAQVLHVFYSNLKPIAFFTQTKPIDIGIWNIHLIHEMLYLLGATNSVKTLQNRISISSRTLYNKIRFATELRLVNWEPNQDEISLSNLGEQYVNRKDIDLPERLSEGQVSLLRGFIVKNPYESPVILGIASVVEAVFTLSKNTYPVPMHHLIEYFTYHAGKYFDWQTPKAKYSATRMYSNYAIDLGLIAKSGETVYLTPDGFRFTMQMQLHKGLKMIEGVSFE
;
A
#
# COMPACT_ATOMS: atom_id res chain seq x y z
N MET A 1 -6.05 18.34 -15.41
CA MET A 1 -5.21 17.24 -14.89
C MET A 1 -3.80 17.52 -15.34
N GLU A 2 -2.88 17.70 -14.39
CA GLU A 2 -1.46 17.92 -14.67
C GLU A 2 -0.73 16.59 -14.54
N VAL A 3 -0.33 16.01 -15.67
CA VAL A 3 0.43 14.75 -15.75
C VAL A 3 1.59 14.98 -16.71
N ARG A 4 2.76 14.42 -16.39
CA ARG A 4 3.94 14.51 -17.26
C ARG A 4 3.96 13.34 -18.24
N GLU A 5 4.38 13.57 -19.48
CA GLU A 5 4.52 12.53 -20.52
C GLU A 5 5.37 11.35 -20.02
N SER A 6 6.51 11.65 -19.39
CA SER A 6 7.38 10.65 -18.74
C SER A 6 6.69 9.69 -17.76
N GLN A 7 5.61 10.11 -17.08
CA GLN A 7 4.85 9.24 -16.17
C GLN A 7 4.02 8.22 -16.97
N ILE A 8 3.40 8.66 -18.06
CA ILE A 8 2.62 7.80 -18.96
C ILE A 8 3.54 6.81 -19.67
N GLU A 9 4.68 7.27 -20.18
CA GLU A 9 5.69 6.41 -20.78
C GLU A 9 6.12 5.28 -19.85
N THR A 10 6.45 5.59 -18.59
CA THR A 10 6.88 4.57 -17.62
C THR A 10 5.84 3.45 -17.51
N VAL A 11 4.56 3.80 -17.42
CA VAL A 11 3.48 2.82 -17.34
C VAL A 11 3.38 1.99 -18.62
N LEU A 12 3.41 2.63 -19.79
CA LEU A 12 3.30 1.94 -21.09
C LEU A 12 4.49 1.03 -21.41
N VAL A 13 5.66 1.30 -20.84
CA VAL A 13 6.82 0.39 -20.91
C VAL A 13 6.61 -0.83 -20.03
N SER A 14 6.10 -0.64 -18.80
CA SER A 14 5.85 -1.74 -17.85
C SER A 14 4.58 -2.55 -18.13
N THR A 15 3.68 -2.09 -19.00
CA THR A 15 2.38 -2.72 -19.25
C THR A 15 2.06 -2.80 -20.75
N PRO A 16 2.61 -3.79 -21.48
CA PRO A 16 2.38 -3.99 -22.91
C PRO A 16 0.91 -4.13 -23.30
N ALA A 17 0.09 -4.76 -22.44
CA ALA A 17 -1.36 -4.87 -22.62
C ALA A 17 -2.05 -3.51 -22.80
N LEU A 18 -1.59 -2.47 -22.10
CA LEU A 18 -2.15 -1.13 -22.18
C LEU A 18 -1.71 -0.43 -23.47
N SER A 19 -0.46 -0.61 -23.88
CA SER A 19 0.05 -0.14 -25.16
C SER A 19 -0.72 -0.76 -26.33
N ARG A 20 -1.02 -2.06 -26.26
CA ARG A 20 -1.91 -2.75 -27.21
C ARG A 20 -3.28 -2.08 -27.30
N GLN A 21 -3.90 -1.80 -26.15
CA GLN A 21 -5.23 -1.18 -26.09
C GLN A 21 -5.22 0.24 -26.67
N ILE A 22 -4.27 1.08 -26.28
CA ILE A 22 -4.20 2.49 -26.72
C ILE A 22 -3.90 2.58 -28.22
N LEU A 23 -3.01 1.74 -28.72
CA LEU A 23 -2.60 1.75 -30.13
C LEU A 23 -3.56 0.97 -31.03
N GLY A 24 -4.58 0.31 -30.47
CA GLY A 24 -5.56 -0.47 -31.23
C GLY A 24 -4.97 -1.73 -31.89
N LEU A 25 -4.00 -2.38 -31.22
CA LEU A 25 -3.30 -3.56 -31.74
C LEU A 25 -4.02 -4.87 -31.35
N THR A 26 -3.80 -5.93 -32.13
CA THR A 26 -4.36 -7.25 -31.84
C THR A 26 -3.56 -7.99 -30.77
N ASP A 27 -2.23 -7.86 -30.79
CA ASP A 27 -1.31 -8.52 -29.85
C ASP A 27 -0.47 -7.49 -29.08
N GLU A 28 0.24 -7.92 -28.04
CA GLU A 28 1.08 -7.03 -27.23
C GLU A 28 2.36 -6.63 -27.97
N PRO A 29 2.66 -5.31 -28.09
CA PRO A 29 3.92 -4.86 -28.64
C PRO A 29 5.06 -5.03 -27.62
N ARG A 30 6.29 -5.25 -28.09
CA ARG A 30 7.48 -5.33 -27.22
C ARG A 30 8.27 -4.03 -27.29
N ILE A 31 8.63 -3.47 -26.14
CA ILE A 31 9.42 -2.24 -26.12
C ILE A 31 10.81 -2.51 -26.70
N LEU A 32 11.24 -1.68 -27.63
CA LEU A 32 12.60 -1.71 -28.19
C LEU A 32 13.45 -0.63 -27.58
N ALA A 33 12.92 0.60 -27.52
CA ALA A 33 13.60 1.74 -26.93
C ALA A 33 12.59 2.69 -26.29
N ARG A 34 13.03 3.34 -25.21
CA ARG A 34 12.33 4.42 -24.52
C ARG A 34 13.23 5.65 -24.56
N GLN A 35 12.64 6.83 -24.80
CA GLN A 35 13.36 8.12 -24.76
C GLN A 35 14.61 8.09 -25.67
N MET A 36 14.45 7.53 -26.87
CA MET A 36 15.52 7.32 -27.84
C MET A 36 15.99 8.66 -28.41
N ILE A 37 17.27 8.95 -28.29
CA ILE A 37 17.87 10.18 -28.83
C ILE A 37 18.05 10.02 -30.34
N LEU A 38 17.46 10.94 -31.09
CA LEU A 38 17.52 11.05 -32.55
C LEU A 38 18.02 12.45 -32.95
N PRO A 39 18.52 12.66 -34.18
CA PRO A 39 18.94 13.97 -34.67
C PRO A 39 17.85 15.06 -34.52
N SER A 40 16.58 14.71 -34.76
CA SER A 40 15.46 15.66 -34.67
C SER A 40 14.84 15.80 -33.28
N GLY A 41 15.39 15.12 -32.26
CA GLY A 41 14.95 15.23 -30.88
C GLY A 41 14.96 13.91 -30.13
N ARG A 42 14.00 13.72 -29.23
CA ARG A 42 13.92 12.51 -28.41
C ARG A 42 12.57 11.84 -28.61
N LEU A 43 12.60 10.64 -29.19
CA LEU A 43 11.41 9.82 -29.41
C LEU A 43 10.99 9.17 -28.08
N ASP A 44 9.71 9.31 -27.73
CA ASP A 44 9.19 8.78 -26.47
C ASP A 44 9.28 7.26 -26.40
N LEU A 45 8.70 6.56 -27.37
CA LEU A 45 8.63 5.10 -27.38
C LEU A 45 8.82 4.53 -28.79
N LEU A 46 9.60 3.45 -28.87
CA LEU A 46 9.73 2.63 -30.06
C LEU A 46 9.45 1.17 -29.68
N TYR A 47 8.43 0.58 -30.29
CA TYR A 47 8.08 -0.82 -30.09
C TYR A 47 8.41 -1.68 -31.30
N THR A 48 8.69 -2.96 -31.08
CA THR A 48 8.56 -3.99 -32.12
C THR A 48 7.17 -4.61 -32.05
N TYR A 49 6.58 -4.80 -33.23
CA TYR A 49 5.27 -5.44 -33.36
C TYR A 49 5.21 -6.23 -34.66
N ARG A 50 5.26 -7.56 -34.55
CA ARG A 50 5.37 -8.48 -35.69
C ARG A 50 6.59 -8.13 -36.56
N LYS A 51 6.38 -7.70 -37.81
CA LYS A 51 7.45 -7.28 -38.75
C LYS A 51 7.66 -5.76 -38.78
N ASN A 52 7.01 -5.03 -37.88
CA ASN A 52 6.92 -3.57 -37.92
C ASN A 52 7.58 -2.95 -36.68
N LEU A 53 7.99 -1.70 -36.84
CA LEU A 53 8.40 -0.82 -35.77
C LEU A 53 7.30 0.22 -35.52
N LEU A 54 6.80 0.29 -34.30
CA LEU A 54 5.80 1.28 -33.91
C LEU A 54 6.54 2.46 -33.26
N LEU A 55 6.64 3.56 -34.00
CA LEU A 55 7.10 4.84 -33.46
C LEU A 55 5.90 5.48 -32.76
N VAL A 56 6.02 5.77 -31.47
CA VAL A 56 4.92 6.38 -30.70
C VAL A 56 5.40 7.67 -30.07
N GLU A 57 4.81 8.79 -30.50
CA GLU A 57 4.94 10.09 -29.85
C GLU A 57 3.75 10.32 -28.92
N LEU A 58 4.02 10.59 -27.64
CA LEU A 58 3.02 10.81 -26.62
C LEU A 58 2.83 12.29 -26.35
N LYS A 59 1.58 12.70 -26.20
CA LYS A 59 1.22 14.06 -25.81
C LYS A 59 0.18 14.04 -24.70
N VAL A 60 0.50 14.64 -23.55
CA VAL A 60 -0.46 14.88 -22.44
C VAL A 60 -1.27 16.16 -22.65
N VAL A 61 -1.43 16.56 -23.90
CA VAL A 61 -2.18 17.74 -24.33
C VAL A 61 -3.03 17.39 -25.56
N PRO A 62 -4.03 18.22 -25.91
CA PRO A 62 -4.72 18.08 -27.18
C PRO A 62 -3.77 18.20 -28.37
N PHE A 63 -4.16 17.58 -29.47
CA PHE A 63 -3.45 17.60 -30.74
C PHE A 63 -3.01 19.00 -31.17
N ARG A 64 -1.78 19.12 -31.67
CA ARG A 64 -1.24 20.31 -32.35
C ARG A 64 -0.56 19.89 -33.64
N LYS A 65 -0.68 20.71 -34.68
CA LYS A 65 -0.10 20.42 -36.01
C LYS A 65 1.43 20.23 -35.97
N ALA A 66 2.12 20.92 -35.05
CA ALA A 66 3.56 20.77 -34.84
C ALA A 66 3.98 19.33 -34.49
N PHE A 67 3.12 18.57 -33.79
CA PHE A 67 3.41 17.18 -33.43
C PHE A 67 3.50 16.27 -34.65
N LEU A 68 2.78 16.59 -35.73
CA LEU A 68 2.91 15.82 -36.98
C LEU A 68 4.30 15.98 -37.58
N THR A 69 4.84 17.21 -37.59
CA THR A 69 6.19 17.47 -38.10
C THR A 69 7.22 16.70 -37.29
N GLN A 70 7.08 16.71 -35.96
CA GLN A 70 7.95 15.98 -35.04
C GLN A 70 7.94 14.47 -35.34
N VAL A 71 6.76 13.86 -35.46
CA VAL A 71 6.60 12.43 -35.78
C VAL A 71 7.21 12.07 -37.14
N LEU A 72 7.03 12.93 -38.16
CA LEU A 72 7.62 12.70 -39.48
C LEU A 72 9.15 12.78 -39.44
N ASN A 73 9.71 13.73 -38.70
CA ASN A 73 11.16 13.84 -38.54
C ASN A 73 11.73 12.60 -37.85
N TYR A 74 11.09 12.12 -36.77
CA TYR A 74 11.48 10.86 -36.13
C TYR A 74 11.39 9.66 -37.07
N LYS A 75 10.35 9.59 -37.91
CA LYS A 75 10.26 8.53 -38.92
C LYS A 75 11.42 8.58 -39.91
N SER A 76 11.83 9.78 -40.36
CA SER A 76 12.99 9.95 -41.23
C SER A 76 14.27 9.46 -40.55
N ASP A 77 14.51 9.94 -39.32
CA ASP A 77 15.69 9.55 -38.52
C ASP A 77 15.77 8.04 -38.31
N LEU A 78 14.66 7.38 -37.98
CA LEU A 78 14.62 5.92 -37.83
C LEU A 78 14.87 5.19 -39.15
N THR A 79 14.40 5.74 -40.27
CA THR A 79 14.66 5.18 -41.62
C THR A 79 16.15 5.25 -41.94
N ASP A 80 16.80 6.36 -41.63
CA ASP A 80 18.24 6.52 -41.81
C ASP A 80 19.04 5.57 -40.91
N LEU A 81 18.58 5.32 -39.68
CA LEU A 81 19.18 4.30 -38.81
C LEU A 81 19.02 2.89 -39.37
N GLN A 82 17.89 2.56 -40.02
CA GLN A 82 17.70 1.27 -40.70
C GLN A 82 18.66 1.13 -41.89
N THR A 83 18.78 2.15 -42.75
CA THR A 83 19.66 2.09 -43.94
C THR A 83 21.14 1.96 -43.54
N GLN A 84 21.54 2.51 -42.40
CA GLN A 84 22.88 2.37 -41.82
C GLN A 84 23.10 1.04 -41.09
N GLY A 85 22.09 0.16 -40.99
CA GLY A 85 22.17 -1.10 -40.25
C GLY A 85 22.23 -0.94 -38.72
N ARG A 86 21.87 0.24 -38.19
CA ARG A 86 21.88 0.58 -36.76
C ARG A 86 20.54 0.33 -36.07
N LEU A 87 19.50 0.04 -36.84
CA LEU A 87 18.17 -0.33 -36.36
C LEU A 87 17.66 -1.52 -37.17
N ILE A 88 16.91 -2.42 -36.53
CA ILE A 88 16.35 -3.59 -37.19
C ILE A 88 15.44 -3.19 -38.37
N GLN A 89 15.47 -3.97 -39.44
CA GLN A 89 14.63 -3.74 -40.63
C GLN A 89 13.17 -4.07 -40.33
N GLY A 90 12.26 -3.23 -40.82
CA GLY A 90 10.81 -3.38 -40.64
C GLY A 90 10.06 -2.10 -41.01
N GLU A 91 8.77 -2.23 -41.33
CA GLU A 91 7.94 -1.06 -41.66
C GLU A 91 7.78 -0.16 -40.42
N ILE A 92 8.14 1.12 -40.54
CA ILE A 92 7.94 2.10 -39.48
C ILE A 92 6.52 2.67 -39.56
N GLN A 93 5.69 2.30 -38.59
CA GLN A 93 4.32 2.77 -38.41
C GLN A 93 4.27 3.85 -37.34
N PRO A 94 4.06 5.13 -37.72
CA PRO A 94 4.06 6.22 -36.76
C PRO A 94 2.69 6.43 -36.12
N PHE A 95 2.70 6.56 -34.79
CA PHE A 95 1.55 6.88 -33.96
C PHE A 95 1.77 8.22 -33.26
N LEU A 96 0.71 9.03 -33.26
CA LEU A 96 0.61 10.21 -32.41
C LEU A 96 -0.50 9.97 -31.39
N ALA A 97 -0.12 9.74 -30.14
CA ALA A 97 -1.05 9.51 -29.03
C ALA A 97 -1.25 10.81 -28.26
N CYS A 98 -2.46 11.36 -28.25
CA CYS A 98 -2.78 12.63 -27.58
C CYS A 98 -4.07 12.53 -26.75
N ILE A 99 -4.35 13.49 -25.88
CA ILE A 99 -5.57 13.43 -25.03
C ILE A 99 -6.84 13.59 -25.87
N ARG A 100 -6.81 14.49 -26.86
CA ARG A 100 -7.94 14.73 -27.76
C ARG A 100 -7.45 15.16 -29.14
N SER A 101 -8.17 14.67 -30.14
CA SER A 101 -8.09 15.08 -31.54
C SER A 101 -9.50 15.21 -32.13
N THR A 102 -9.68 16.13 -33.07
CA THR A 102 -10.89 16.22 -33.90
C THR A 102 -10.80 15.28 -35.10
N GLU A 103 -11.92 15.01 -35.77
CA GLU A 103 -11.91 14.18 -36.98
C GLU A 103 -11.06 14.79 -38.10
N HIS A 104 -11.11 16.11 -38.29
CA HIS A 104 -10.25 16.82 -39.24
C HIS A 104 -8.76 16.64 -38.92
N GLN A 105 -8.38 16.69 -37.64
CA GLN A 105 -6.99 16.48 -37.22
C GLN A 105 -6.55 15.03 -37.47
N ARG A 106 -7.41 14.04 -37.19
CA ARG A 106 -7.13 12.63 -37.50
C ARG A 106 -6.99 12.39 -39.01
N LYS A 107 -7.86 12.99 -39.83
CA LYS A 107 -7.74 12.94 -41.31
C LYS A 107 -6.44 13.57 -41.79
N ALA A 108 -6.05 14.72 -41.23
CA ALA A 108 -4.78 15.37 -41.54
C ALA A 108 -3.57 14.50 -41.17
N ALA A 109 -3.59 13.85 -40.00
CA ALA A 109 -2.55 12.90 -39.60
C ALA A 109 -2.50 11.68 -40.55
N SER A 110 -3.65 11.09 -40.84
CA SER A 110 -3.77 9.91 -41.71
C SER A 110 -3.31 10.18 -43.14
N SER A 111 -3.60 11.37 -43.69
CA SER A 111 -3.10 11.79 -45.01
C SER A 111 -1.57 11.86 -45.12
N ARG A 112 -0.88 11.88 -43.97
CA ARG A 112 0.59 11.86 -43.85
C ARG A 112 1.12 10.52 -43.36
N GLY A 113 0.28 9.49 -43.36
CA GLY A 113 0.62 8.15 -42.89
C GLY A 113 0.82 8.04 -41.37
N ILE A 114 0.23 8.95 -40.57
CA ILE A 114 0.31 8.93 -39.11
C ILE A 114 -1.03 8.49 -38.52
N THR A 115 -0.99 7.45 -37.69
CA THR A 115 -2.15 7.00 -36.91
C THR A 115 -2.29 7.87 -35.66
N CYS A 116 -3.32 8.69 -35.62
CA CYS A 116 -3.61 9.53 -34.44
C CYS A 116 -4.56 8.77 -33.51
N VAL A 117 -4.12 8.51 -32.28
CA VAL A 117 -4.93 7.84 -31.24
C VAL A 117 -5.21 8.80 -30.08
N ASN A 118 -6.41 8.68 -29.50
CA ASN A 118 -6.75 9.38 -28.28
C ASN A 118 -6.57 8.43 -27.10
N TYR A 119 -6.01 8.91 -25.99
CA TYR A 119 -5.93 8.14 -24.75
C TYR A 119 -6.29 9.03 -23.55
N ASP A 120 -6.70 8.39 -22.45
CA ASP A 120 -6.93 9.08 -21.18
C ASP A 120 -5.78 8.81 -20.21
N PRO A 121 -4.96 9.82 -19.86
CA PRO A 121 -3.89 9.63 -18.89
C PRO A 121 -4.40 9.17 -17.51
N ALA A 122 -5.65 9.50 -17.13
CA ALA A 122 -6.22 9.03 -15.87
C ALA A 122 -6.44 7.50 -15.89
N GLN A 123 -6.91 6.96 -17.02
CA GLN A 123 -7.06 5.53 -17.22
C GLN A 123 -5.69 4.81 -17.15
N VAL A 124 -4.65 5.40 -17.75
CA VAL A 124 -3.29 4.84 -17.69
C VAL A 124 -2.80 4.72 -16.25
N LEU A 125 -2.93 5.80 -15.47
CA LEU A 125 -2.53 5.80 -14.06
C LEU A 125 -3.40 4.86 -13.21
N HIS A 126 -4.68 4.71 -13.55
CA HIS A 126 -5.57 3.77 -12.89
C HIS A 126 -5.14 2.31 -13.14
N VAL A 127 -4.77 1.95 -14.37
CA VAL A 127 -4.26 0.60 -14.69
C VAL A 127 -2.96 0.32 -13.93
N PHE A 128 -2.03 1.29 -13.90
CA PHE A 128 -0.82 1.18 -13.09
C PHE A 128 -1.13 0.87 -11.62
N TYR A 129 -2.02 1.65 -11.00
CA TYR A 129 -2.39 1.45 -9.61
C TYR A 129 -3.06 0.09 -9.38
N SER A 130 -3.96 -0.32 -10.28
CA SER A 130 -4.66 -1.61 -10.22
C SER A 130 -3.72 -2.81 -10.37
N ASN A 131 -2.63 -2.68 -11.12
CA ASN A 131 -1.60 -3.72 -11.24
C ASN A 131 -0.64 -3.74 -10.05
N LEU A 132 -0.33 -2.58 -9.46
CA LEU A 132 0.57 -2.48 -8.30
C LEU A 132 -0.10 -2.93 -6.99
N LYS A 133 -1.36 -2.56 -6.77
CA LYS A 133 -2.09 -2.79 -5.52
C LYS A 133 -2.14 -4.27 -5.07
N PRO A 134 -2.32 -5.27 -5.95
CA PRO A 134 -2.28 -6.67 -5.58
C PRO A 134 -0.93 -7.11 -5.00
N ILE A 135 0.16 -6.56 -5.53
CA ILE A 135 1.55 -6.95 -5.21
C ILE A 135 2.02 -6.20 -3.96
N ALA A 136 1.55 -4.97 -3.76
CA ALA A 136 1.80 -4.19 -2.56
C ALA A 136 0.94 -4.67 -1.37
N PHE A 137 1.32 -5.80 -0.73
CA PHE A 137 0.61 -6.43 0.40
C PHE A 137 0.19 -5.42 1.50
N PHE A 138 1.05 -4.45 1.79
CA PHE A 138 0.79 -3.39 2.78
C PHE A 138 -0.39 -2.46 2.44
N THR A 139 -0.85 -2.41 1.19
CA THR A 139 -2.00 -1.60 0.76
C THR A 139 -3.35 -2.27 1.04
N GLN A 140 -3.35 -3.56 1.40
CA GLN A 140 -4.56 -4.34 1.62
C GLN A 140 -4.89 -4.52 3.10
N THR A 141 -3.87 -4.62 3.95
CA THR A 141 -4.05 -4.75 5.39
C THR A 141 -4.70 -3.48 5.94
N LYS A 142 -5.81 -3.65 6.68
CA LYS A 142 -6.49 -2.56 7.38
C LYS A 142 -6.79 -2.97 8.81
N PRO A 143 -6.75 -2.03 9.78
CA PRO A 143 -7.10 -2.33 11.17
C PRO A 143 -8.48 -2.93 11.30
N ILE A 144 -8.71 -3.80 12.28
CA ILE A 144 -10.03 -4.40 12.55
C ILE A 144 -10.50 -4.07 13.95
N ASP A 145 -11.81 -4.12 14.18
CA ASP A 145 -12.39 -4.03 15.52
C ASP A 145 -12.68 -5.45 16.02
N ILE A 146 -11.95 -5.89 17.05
CA ILE A 146 -12.10 -7.22 17.68
C ILE A 146 -12.90 -7.13 18.99
N GLY A 147 -13.24 -5.91 19.45
CA GLY A 147 -14.01 -5.70 20.68
C GLY A 147 -13.24 -5.99 21.98
N ILE A 148 -11.90 -6.05 21.93
CA ILE A 148 -11.04 -6.18 23.11
C ILE A 148 -10.45 -4.81 23.42
N TRP A 149 -10.77 -4.20 24.56
CA TRP A 149 -10.43 -2.78 24.79
C TRP A 149 -8.99 -2.52 25.23
N ASN A 150 -8.31 -3.51 25.78
CA ASN A 150 -6.96 -3.41 26.33
C ASN A 150 -6.22 -4.73 26.13
N ILE A 151 -4.88 -4.67 26.04
CA ILE A 151 -4.04 -5.84 25.79
C ILE A 151 -4.07 -6.78 27.01
N HIS A 152 -4.05 -6.25 28.23
CA HIS A 152 -4.01 -7.08 29.44
C HIS A 152 -5.23 -8.02 29.59
N LEU A 153 -6.34 -7.76 28.88
CA LEU A 153 -7.55 -8.58 28.95
C LEU A 153 -7.36 -10.02 28.42
N ILE A 154 -6.27 -10.31 27.71
CA ILE A 154 -5.93 -11.68 27.28
C ILE A 154 -4.98 -12.43 28.23
N HIS A 155 -4.50 -11.79 29.32
CA HIS A 155 -3.51 -12.37 30.23
C HIS A 155 -3.92 -13.73 30.80
N GLU A 156 -5.09 -13.78 31.43
CA GLU A 156 -5.60 -15.00 32.06
C GLU A 156 -5.62 -16.18 31.08
N MET A 157 -6.10 -15.93 29.86
CA MET A 157 -6.13 -16.94 28.79
C MET A 157 -4.71 -17.40 28.40
N LEU A 158 -3.79 -16.45 28.17
CA LEU A 158 -2.40 -16.78 27.81
C LEU A 158 -1.68 -17.56 28.91
N TYR A 159 -1.91 -17.23 30.17
CA TYR A 159 -1.28 -17.92 31.30
C TYR A 159 -1.80 -19.34 31.48
N LEU A 160 -3.09 -19.58 31.20
CA LEU A 160 -3.67 -20.92 31.23
C LEU A 160 -3.18 -21.83 30.11
N LEU A 161 -2.74 -21.28 28.97
CA LEU A 161 -2.17 -22.06 27.87
C LEU A 161 -0.85 -22.76 28.24
N GLY A 162 -0.19 -22.36 29.34
CA GLY A 162 0.92 -23.14 29.90
C GLY A 162 0.50 -24.49 30.49
N ALA A 163 -0.80 -24.69 30.74
CA ALA A 163 -1.37 -25.89 31.36
C ALA A 163 -2.43 -26.59 30.49
N THR A 164 -2.80 -26.03 29.34
CA THR A 164 -3.76 -26.64 28.42
C THR A 164 -3.52 -26.19 26.99
N ASN A 165 -3.85 -27.05 26.03
CA ASN A 165 -3.81 -26.77 24.60
C ASN A 165 -5.19 -26.85 23.93
N SER A 166 -6.28 -26.78 24.72
CA SER A 166 -7.65 -26.97 24.26
C SER A 166 -8.53 -25.75 24.54
N VAL A 167 -9.18 -25.21 23.51
CA VAL A 167 -10.14 -24.09 23.60
C VAL A 167 -11.33 -24.45 24.50
N LYS A 168 -11.87 -25.66 24.38
CA LYS A 168 -12.93 -26.17 25.26
C LYS A 168 -12.50 -26.17 26.73
N THR A 169 -11.26 -26.57 26.98
CA THR A 169 -10.72 -26.58 28.35
C THR A 169 -10.55 -25.15 28.88
N LEU A 170 -10.07 -24.21 28.06
CA LEU A 170 -10.00 -22.79 28.41
C LEU A 170 -11.39 -22.22 28.73
N GLN A 171 -12.40 -22.56 27.94
CA GLN A 171 -13.77 -22.09 28.14
C GLN A 171 -14.33 -22.50 29.50
N ASN A 172 -14.07 -23.74 29.92
CA ASN A 172 -14.51 -24.23 31.22
C ASN A 172 -13.77 -23.57 32.39
N ARG A 173 -12.54 -23.08 32.18
CA ARG A 173 -11.72 -22.46 33.24
C ARG A 173 -11.94 -20.96 33.42
N ILE A 174 -12.25 -20.23 32.35
CA ILE A 174 -12.23 -18.74 32.36
C ILE A 174 -13.61 -18.12 32.69
N SER A 175 -14.67 -18.90 32.87
CA SER A 175 -16.02 -18.39 33.23
C SER A 175 -16.52 -17.21 32.38
N ILE A 176 -16.15 -17.17 31.09
CA ILE A 176 -16.59 -16.16 30.12
C ILE A 176 -17.42 -16.81 29.00
N SER A 177 -18.21 -16.00 28.30
CA SER A 177 -18.94 -16.47 27.12
C SER A 177 -18.00 -16.95 26.01
N SER A 178 -18.42 -17.96 25.25
CA SER A 178 -17.64 -18.53 24.14
C SER A 178 -17.24 -17.47 23.12
N ARG A 179 -18.13 -16.51 22.85
CA ARG A 179 -17.88 -15.38 21.95
C ARG A 179 -16.75 -14.49 22.48
N THR A 180 -16.70 -14.23 23.78
CA THR A 180 -15.65 -13.41 24.39
C THR A 180 -14.31 -14.15 24.34
N LEU A 181 -14.30 -15.44 24.65
CA LEU A 181 -13.09 -16.27 24.53
C LEU A 181 -12.58 -16.29 23.09
N TYR A 182 -13.46 -16.48 22.10
CA TYR A 182 -13.11 -16.44 20.68
C TYR A 182 -12.46 -15.09 20.31
N ASN A 183 -13.02 -13.97 20.74
CA ASN A 183 -12.44 -12.65 20.48
C ASN A 183 -11.06 -12.49 21.15
N LYS A 184 -10.87 -13.00 22.37
CA LYS A 184 -9.57 -12.99 23.06
C LYS A 184 -8.53 -13.85 22.30
N ILE A 185 -8.92 -15.05 21.86
CA ILE A 185 -8.06 -15.93 21.06
C ILE A 185 -7.68 -15.24 19.76
N ARG A 186 -8.66 -14.75 19.00
CA ARG A 186 -8.43 -14.02 17.75
C ARG A 186 -7.49 -12.84 17.96
N PHE A 187 -7.71 -12.04 18.99
CA PHE A 187 -6.84 -10.91 19.31
C PHE A 187 -5.40 -11.36 19.63
N ALA A 188 -5.22 -12.43 20.39
CA ALA A 188 -3.91 -13.01 20.66
C ALA A 188 -3.22 -13.56 19.40
N THR A 189 -3.97 -14.19 18.48
CA THR A 189 -3.46 -14.65 17.18
C THR A 189 -2.99 -13.48 16.32
N GLU A 190 -3.74 -12.38 16.32
CA GLU A 190 -3.40 -11.15 15.59
C GLU A 190 -2.16 -10.47 16.19
N LEU A 191 -1.91 -10.60 17.49
CA LEU A 191 -0.66 -10.19 18.14
C LEU A 191 0.48 -11.23 18.00
N ARG A 192 0.24 -12.34 17.30
CA ARG A 192 1.18 -13.46 17.12
C ARG A 192 1.63 -14.10 18.43
N LEU A 193 0.80 -14.04 19.48
CA LEU A 193 1.07 -14.65 20.79
C LEU A 193 0.62 -16.12 20.86
N VAL A 194 -0.31 -16.54 19.99
CA VAL A 194 -0.81 -17.92 19.94
C VAL A 194 -0.84 -18.44 18.52
N ASN A 195 -0.63 -19.73 18.36
CA ASN A 195 -0.89 -20.49 17.15
C ASN A 195 -2.28 -21.11 17.27
N TRP A 196 -3.21 -20.67 16.43
CA TRP A 196 -4.59 -21.16 16.43
C TRP A 196 -5.25 -20.89 15.08
N GLU A 197 -6.06 -21.84 14.63
CA GLU A 197 -6.89 -21.71 13.44
C GLU A 197 -8.39 -21.66 13.81
N PRO A 198 -9.19 -20.84 13.10
CA PRO A 198 -10.62 -20.76 13.35
C PRO A 198 -11.32 -22.12 13.35
N ASN A 199 -12.17 -22.34 14.36
CA ASN A 199 -12.95 -23.56 14.59
C ASN A 199 -12.14 -24.80 15.00
N GLN A 200 -10.84 -24.68 15.26
CA GLN A 200 -10.03 -25.72 15.88
C GLN A 200 -10.09 -25.63 17.41
N ASP A 201 -10.07 -26.79 18.07
CA ASP A 201 -9.93 -26.87 19.52
C ASP A 201 -8.47 -26.74 19.96
N GLU A 202 -7.53 -27.14 19.12
CA GLU A 202 -6.10 -27.06 19.41
C GLU A 202 -5.61 -25.61 19.37
N ILE A 203 -4.95 -25.19 20.44
CA ILE A 203 -4.36 -23.86 20.59
C ILE A 203 -3.05 -23.98 21.38
N SER A 204 -2.02 -23.25 20.97
CA SER A 204 -0.74 -23.21 21.69
C SER A 204 -0.16 -21.80 21.73
N LEU A 205 0.73 -21.55 22.68
CA LEU A 205 1.55 -20.33 22.67
C LEU A 205 2.51 -20.40 21.46
N SER A 206 2.73 -19.26 20.82
CA SER A 206 3.85 -19.12 19.89
C SER A 206 5.15 -18.88 20.66
N ASN A 207 6.30 -18.90 19.96
CA ASN A 207 7.58 -18.49 20.56
C ASN A 207 7.54 -17.07 21.17
N LEU A 208 6.74 -16.16 20.59
CA LEU A 208 6.51 -14.82 21.14
C LEU A 208 5.59 -14.88 22.37
N GLY A 209 4.56 -15.73 22.31
CA GLY A 209 3.64 -16.00 23.42
C GLY A 209 4.32 -16.55 24.66
N GLU A 210 5.16 -17.57 24.52
CA GLU A 210 5.94 -18.14 25.63
C GLU A 210 6.82 -17.08 26.29
N GLN A 211 7.53 -16.33 25.45
CA GLN A 211 8.34 -15.19 25.87
C GLN A 211 7.52 -14.09 26.57
N TYR A 212 6.27 -13.88 26.18
CA TYR A 212 5.37 -12.91 26.79
C TYR A 212 4.91 -13.39 28.18
N VAL A 213 4.51 -14.67 28.28
CA VAL A 213 4.07 -15.29 29.54
C VAL A 213 5.20 -15.36 30.56
N ASN A 214 6.42 -15.68 30.12
CA ASN A 214 7.61 -15.76 30.98
C ASN A 214 8.05 -14.41 31.57
N ARG A 215 7.56 -13.29 31.01
CA ARG A 215 7.85 -11.93 31.50
C ARG A 215 6.69 -11.35 32.32
N LYS A 216 5.72 -12.17 32.75
CA LYS A 216 4.59 -11.70 33.57
C LYS A 216 5.06 -10.99 34.85
N ASP A 217 4.37 -9.92 35.21
CA ASP A 217 4.49 -9.34 36.54
C ASP A 217 3.71 -10.22 37.54
N ILE A 218 4.38 -10.68 38.59
CA ILE A 218 3.75 -11.53 39.61
C ILE A 218 2.92 -10.67 40.58
N ASP A 219 3.35 -9.44 40.82
CA ASP A 219 2.74 -8.54 41.80
C ASP A 219 1.57 -7.76 41.19
N LEU A 220 1.63 -7.47 39.87
CA LEU A 220 0.59 -6.73 39.14
C LEU A 220 0.13 -7.45 37.86
N PRO A 221 -0.52 -8.62 37.96
CA PRO A 221 -0.88 -9.45 36.80
C PRO A 221 -1.94 -8.81 35.89
N GLU A 222 -2.68 -7.81 36.38
CA GLU A 222 -3.72 -7.08 35.63
C GLU A 222 -3.14 -6.02 34.66
N ARG A 223 -1.83 -5.75 34.72
CA ARG A 223 -1.14 -4.81 33.83
C ARG A 223 -0.05 -5.54 33.04
N LEU A 224 0.33 -4.96 31.90
CA LEU A 224 1.53 -5.43 31.22
C LEU A 224 2.75 -5.07 32.06
N SER A 225 3.64 -6.04 32.26
CA SER A 225 4.97 -5.75 32.82
C SER A 225 5.81 -4.96 31.81
N GLU A 226 6.84 -4.24 32.28
CA GLU A 226 7.79 -3.58 31.38
C GLU A 226 8.45 -4.56 30.39
N GLY A 227 8.67 -5.81 30.82
CA GLY A 227 9.20 -6.86 29.96
C GLY A 227 8.22 -7.27 28.85
N GLN A 228 6.93 -7.37 29.15
CA GLN A 228 5.86 -7.64 28.19
C GLN A 228 5.69 -6.48 27.21
N VAL A 229 5.69 -5.24 27.72
CA VAL A 229 5.59 -4.02 26.93
C VAL A 229 6.79 -3.90 25.97
N SER A 230 8.02 -4.09 26.46
CA SER A 230 9.23 -4.05 25.62
C SER A 230 9.22 -5.12 24.53
N LEU A 231 8.83 -6.36 24.86
CA LEU A 231 8.72 -7.45 23.91
C LEU A 231 7.75 -7.13 22.76
N LEU A 232 6.52 -6.73 23.11
CA LEU A 232 5.49 -6.42 22.11
C LEU A 232 5.89 -5.22 21.25
N ARG A 233 6.39 -4.13 21.85
CA ARG A 233 6.90 -2.97 21.10
C ARG A 233 7.96 -3.37 20.09
N GLY A 234 8.95 -4.15 20.52
CA GLY A 234 10.04 -4.61 19.66
C GLY A 234 9.55 -5.47 18.48
N PHE A 235 8.55 -6.31 18.71
CA PHE A 235 7.92 -7.11 17.65
C PHE A 235 7.13 -6.24 16.66
N ILE A 236 6.28 -5.35 17.16
CA ILE A 236 5.41 -4.49 16.35
C ILE A 236 6.22 -3.54 15.47
N VAL A 237 7.28 -2.90 16.01
CA VAL A 237 8.14 -1.99 15.24
C VAL A 237 8.75 -2.67 14.01
N LYS A 238 9.18 -3.93 14.18
CA LYS A 238 9.86 -4.69 13.13
C LYS A 238 8.89 -5.25 12.09
N ASN A 239 7.63 -5.45 12.47
CA ASN A 239 6.64 -6.13 11.64
C ASN A 239 5.31 -5.35 11.52
N PRO A 240 5.31 -4.09 11.04
CA PRO A 240 4.14 -3.21 11.09
C PRO A 240 2.94 -3.66 10.24
N TYR A 241 3.14 -4.62 9.32
CA TYR A 241 2.09 -5.16 8.44
C TYR A 241 1.72 -6.61 8.76
N GLU A 242 2.27 -7.17 9.84
CA GLU A 242 2.11 -8.59 10.21
C GLU A 242 0.65 -8.99 10.42
N SER A 243 -0.16 -8.06 10.94
CA SER A 243 -1.58 -8.27 11.14
C SER A 243 -2.36 -6.95 11.15
N PRO A 244 -3.67 -6.99 10.86
CA PRO A 244 -4.59 -5.88 11.10
C PRO A 244 -4.45 -5.17 12.45
N VAL A 245 -4.33 -5.92 13.56
CA VAL A 245 -4.21 -5.32 14.90
C VAL A 245 -2.89 -4.59 15.06
N ILE A 246 -1.79 -5.21 14.64
CA ILE A 246 -0.44 -4.63 14.70
C ILE A 246 -0.38 -3.33 13.88
N LEU A 247 -0.96 -3.35 12.67
CA LEU A 247 -1.07 -2.16 11.83
C LEU A 247 -1.90 -1.07 12.51
N GLY A 248 -3.00 -1.42 13.19
CA GLY A 248 -3.84 -0.45 13.89
C GLY A 248 -3.13 0.22 15.07
N ILE A 249 -2.35 -0.54 15.86
CA ILE A 249 -1.50 0.01 16.92
C ILE A 249 -0.48 0.99 16.32
N ALA A 250 0.22 0.57 15.26
CA ALA A 250 1.18 1.45 14.59
C ALA A 250 0.51 2.72 14.06
N SER A 251 -0.64 2.57 13.40
CA SER A 251 -1.37 3.67 12.74
C SER A 251 -1.89 4.71 13.73
N VAL A 252 -2.34 4.34 14.93
CA VAL A 252 -2.80 5.34 15.92
C VAL A 252 -1.64 6.16 16.48
N VAL A 253 -0.47 5.54 16.68
CA VAL A 253 0.73 6.25 17.15
C VAL A 253 1.23 7.21 16.06
N GLU A 254 1.21 6.79 14.78
CA GLU A 254 1.50 7.69 13.65
C GLU A 254 0.52 8.84 13.52
N ALA A 255 -0.76 8.58 13.76
CA ALA A 255 -1.79 9.60 13.73
C ALA A 255 -1.51 10.69 14.79
N VAL A 256 -1.20 10.29 16.02
CA VAL A 256 -0.79 11.22 17.08
C VAL A 256 0.49 11.97 16.69
N PHE A 257 1.52 11.27 16.20
CA PHE A 257 2.76 11.90 15.76
C PHE A 257 2.52 12.92 14.63
N THR A 258 1.67 12.60 13.66
CA THR A 258 1.39 13.48 12.53
C THR A 258 0.60 14.72 12.98
N LEU A 259 -0.45 14.53 13.78
CA LEU A 259 -1.24 15.63 14.32
C LEU A 259 -0.44 16.53 15.28
N SER A 260 0.53 15.97 16.00
CA SER A 260 1.38 16.72 16.92
C SER A 260 2.17 17.85 16.26
N LYS A 261 2.41 17.75 14.94
CA LYS A 261 3.08 18.80 14.14
C LYS A 261 2.24 20.08 14.03
N ASN A 262 0.91 19.96 14.18
CA ASN A 262 -0.02 21.09 14.12
C ASN A 262 -0.47 21.54 15.51
N THR A 263 -0.71 20.61 16.44
CA THR A 263 -1.21 20.90 17.78
C THR A 263 -0.75 19.85 18.78
N TYR A 264 -0.17 20.29 19.90
CA TYR A 264 0.26 19.40 20.99
C TYR A 264 -0.11 19.98 22.37
N PRO A 265 -0.70 19.19 23.29
CA PRO A 265 -1.10 17.79 23.12
C PRO A 265 -2.23 17.63 22.10
N VAL A 266 -2.35 16.44 21.50
CA VAL A 266 -3.31 16.19 20.42
C VAL A 266 -4.71 16.05 21.01
N PRO A 267 -5.70 16.87 20.61
CA PRO A 267 -7.08 16.70 21.05
C PRO A 267 -7.67 15.38 20.53
N MET A 268 -8.42 14.66 21.38
CA MET A 268 -8.99 13.34 21.04
C MET A 268 -9.92 13.40 19.82
N HIS A 269 -10.69 14.48 19.67
CA HIS A 269 -11.59 14.64 18.52
C HIS A 269 -10.84 14.73 17.18
N HIS A 270 -9.71 15.45 17.14
CA HIS A 270 -8.83 15.47 15.96
C HIS A 270 -8.26 14.07 15.66
N LEU A 271 -7.87 13.33 16.71
CA LEU A 271 -7.35 11.98 16.55
C LEU A 271 -8.41 11.04 15.96
N ILE A 272 -9.66 11.10 16.42
CA ILE A 272 -10.76 10.25 15.93
C ILE A 272 -11.01 10.45 14.43
N GLU A 273 -11.06 11.70 13.98
CA GLU A 273 -11.30 12.03 12.58
C GLU A 273 -10.11 11.59 11.71
N TYR A 274 -8.89 11.99 12.10
CA TYR A 274 -7.70 11.70 11.31
C TYR A 274 -7.36 10.20 11.28
N PHE A 275 -7.42 9.51 12.42
CA PHE A 275 -7.10 8.08 12.50
C PHE A 275 -8.01 7.25 11.59
N THR A 276 -9.31 7.56 11.55
CA THR A 276 -10.26 6.84 10.69
C THR A 276 -9.88 6.94 9.20
N TYR A 277 -9.44 8.13 8.77
CA TYR A 277 -8.98 8.36 7.40
C TYR A 277 -7.62 7.69 7.15
N HIS A 278 -6.65 7.92 8.04
CA HIS A 278 -5.29 7.37 7.99
C HIS A 278 -5.27 5.85 7.95
N ALA A 279 -6.14 5.20 8.72
CA ALA A 279 -6.29 3.74 8.76
C ALA A 279 -7.02 3.15 7.53
N GLY A 280 -7.46 3.97 6.58
CA GLY A 280 -8.20 3.52 5.39
C GLY A 280 -9.61 2.99 5.72
N LYS A 281 -10.19 3.45 6.84
CA LYS A 281 -11.47 3.01 7.41
C LYS A 281 -12.61 4.00 7.26
N TYR A 282 -12.43 5.05 6.46
CA TYR A 282 -13.45 6.06 6.20
C TYR A 282 -14.82 5.50 5.81
N PHE A 283 -14.84 4.50 4.90
CA PHE A 283 -16.09 3.85 4.46
C PHE A 283 -16.58 2.73 5.38
N ASP A 284 -15.74 2.22 6.28
CA ASP A 284 -16.09 1.10 7.17
C ASP A 284 -16.59 1.61 8.53
N TRP A 285 -15.97 2.64 9.09
CA TRP A 285 -16.32 3.28 10.37
C TRP A 285 -17.08 4.58 10.13
N GLN A 286 -18.28 4.46 9.55
CA GLN A 286 -19.04 5.63 9.12
C GLN A 286 -19.68 6.40 10.28
N THR A 287 -20.11 5.70 11.35
CA THR A 287 -20.81 6.33 12.47
C THR A 287 -19.86 6.95 13.49
N PRO A 288 -20.22 8.07 14.15
CA PRO A 288 -19.41 8.67 15.21
C PRO A 288 -19.04 7.67 16.32
N LYS A 289 -19.97 6.78 16.68
CA LYS A 289 -19.75 5.71 17.66
C LYS A 289 -18.68 4.72 17.20
N ALA A 290 -18.71 4.28 15.94
CA ALA A 290 -17.70 3.35 15.41
C ALA A 290 -16.30 3.99 15.39
N LYS A 291 -16.20 5.24 14.92
CA LYS A 291 -14.93 5.99 14.91
C LYS A 291 -14.38 6.16 16.32
N TYR A 292 -15.22 6.57 17.27
CA TYR A 292 -14.85 6.72 18.67
C TYR A 292 -14.36 5.40 19.27
N SER A 293 -15.14 4.32 19.13
CA SER A 293 -14.80 3.01 19.70
C SER A 293 -13.49 2.48 19.16
N ALA A 294 -13.31 2.48 17.83
CA ALA A 294 -12.10 1.97 17.20
C ALA A 294 -10.86 2.81 17.59
N THR A 295 -10.97 4.14 17.54
CA THR A 295 -9.86 5.04 17.91
C THR A 295 -9.48 4.83 19.36
N ARG A 296 -10.46 4.74 20.27
CA ARG A 296 -10.21 4.54 21.70
C ARG A 296 -9.61 3.16 21.98
N MET A 297 -10.07 2.10 21.31
CA MET A 297 -9.51 0.76 21.43
C MET A 297 -8.02 0.75 21.05
N TYR A 298 -7.65 1.29 19.89
CA TYR A 298 -6.24 1.35 19.48
C TYR A 298 -5.42 2.31 20.35
N SER A 299 -6.01 3.43 20.81
CA SER A 299 -5.34 4.33 21.76
C SER A 299 -5.03 3.61 23.07
N ASN A 300 -5.95 2.80 23.58
CA ASN A 300 -5.72 2.00 24.78
C ASN A 300 -4.58 1.00 24.60
N TYR A 301 -4.49 0.33 23.44
CA TYR A 301 -3.36 -0.55 23.17
C TYR A 301 -2.03 0.22 23.15
N ALA A 302 -2.01 1.40 22.52
CA ALA A 302 -0.82 2.24 22.48
C ALA A 302 -0.45 2.79 23.89
N ILE A 303 -1.44 3.03 24.76
CA ILE A 303 -1.23 3.39 26.17
C ILE A 303 -0.68 2.21 26.96
N ASP A 304 -1.26 1.00 26.80
CA ASP A 304 -0.78 -0.23 27.44
C ASP A 304 0.67 -0.54 27.04
N LEU A 305 1.08 -0.14 25.82
CA LEU A 305 2.45 -0.25 25.33
C LEU A 305 3.35 0.94 25.68
N GLY A 306 2.84 1.94 26.42
CA GLY A 306 3.61 3.14 26.80
C GLY A 306 4.02 4.03 25.62
N LEU A 307 3.39 3.91 24.47
CA LEU A 307 3.70 4.66 23.24
C LEU A 307 3.02 6.04 23.22
N ILE A 308 1.84 6.13 23.81
CA ILE A 308 1.12 7.39 24.01
C ILE A 308 0.61 7.45 25.45
N ALA A 309 0.34 8.65 25.94
CA ALA A 309 -0.33 8.90 27.21
C ALA A 309 -1.60 9.71 26.97
N LYS A 310 -2.62 9.52 27.82
CA LYS A 310 -3.87 10.28 27.76
C LYS A 310 -4.06 11.07 29.05
N SER A 311 -4.42 12.34 28.93
CA SER A 311 -4.87 13.19 30.05
C SER A 311 -6.10 13.98 29.62
N GLY A 312 -7.23 13.74 30.28
CA GLY A 312 -8.53 14.28 29.88
C GLY A 312 -8.88 13.93 28.44
N GLU A 313 -9.22 14.94 27.64
CA GLU A 313 -9.54 14.81 26.21
C GLU A 313 -8.33 15.06 25.29
N THR A 314 -7.11 14.89 25.82
CA THR A 314 -5.88 15.11 25.07
C THR A 314 -4.94 13.91 25.15
N VAL A 315 -4.17 13.71 24.08
CA VAL A 315 -3.24 12.60 23.90
C VAL A 315 -1.83 13.15 23.68
N TYR A 316 -0.86 12.54 24.36
CA TYR A 316 0.55 12.91 24.35
C TYR A 316 1.34 11.77 23.73
N LEU A 317 2.27 12.09 22.85
CA LEU A 317 3.28 11.15 22.41
C LEU A 317 4.35 11.01 23.50
N THR A 318 4.70 9.77 23.89
CA THR A 318 5.78 9.53 24.86
C THR A 318 7.15 9.47 24.16
N PRO A 319 8.27 9.50 24.90
CA PRO A 319 9.59 9.27 24.32
C PRO A 319 9.70 7.92 23.58
N ASP A 320 9.06 6.87 24.11
CA ASP A 320 9.00 5.56 23.46
C ASP A 320 8.11 5.58 22.21
N GLY A 321 6.99 6.30 22.25
CA GLY A 321 6.17 6.54 21.06
C GLY A 321 6.95 7.20 19.92
N PHE A 322 7.74 8.22 20.24
CA PHE A 322 8.58 8.90 19.26
C PHE A 322 9.61 7.96 18.63
N ARG A 323 10.36 7.20 19.46
CA ARG A 323 11.33 6.20 18.98
C ARG A 323 10.66 5.12 18.15
N PHE A 324 9.53 4.61 18.61
CA PHE A 324 8.71 3.62 17.93
C PHE A 324 8.31 4.11 16.55
N THR A 325 7.79 5.34 16.43
CA THR A 325 7.40 5.91 15.12
C THR A 325 8.58 5.98 14.17
N MET A 326 9.73 6.48 14.63
CA MET A 326 10.93 6.59 13.77
C MET A 326 11.40 5.24 13.26
N GLN A 327 11.51 4.24 14.14
CA GLN A 327 11.96 2.91 13.75
C GLN A 327 10.97 2.21 12.83
N MET A 328 9.67 2.37 13.10
CA MET A 328 8.63 1.73 12.32
C MET A 328 8.51 2.36 10.92
N GLN A 329 8.74 3.67 10.75
CA GLN A 329 8.86 4.29 9.42
C GLN A 329 10.02 3.67 8.59
N LEU A 330 11.16 3.40 9.23
CA LEU A 330 12.28 2.71 8.58
C LEU A 330 11.89 1.30 8.12
N HIS A 331 11.30 0.50 9.01
CA HIS A 331 10.88 -0.87 8.68
C HIS A 331 9.77 -0.91 7.62
N LYS A 332 8.84 0.05 7.64
CA LYS A 332 7.85 0.22 6.57
C LYS A 332 8.55 0.46 5.23
N GLY A 333 9.52 1.36 5.18
CA GLY A 333 10.30 1.63 3.97
C GLY A 333 11.00 0.39 3.43
N LEU A 334 11.69 -0.37 4.29
CA LEU A 334 12.36 -1.62 3.90
C LEU A 334 11.37 -2.64 3.34
N LYS A 335 10.25 -2.88 4.03
CA LYS A 335 9.21 -3.82 3.59
C LYS A 335 8.52 -3.40 2.29
N MET A 336 8.34 -2.10 2.07
CA MET A 336 7.80 -1.57 0.81
C MET A 336 8.77 -1.82 -0.36
N ILE A 337 10.08 -1.64 -0.15
CA ILE A 337 11.09 -1.92 -1.18
C ILE A 337 11.13 -3.43 -1.50
N GLU A 338 11.13 -4.29 -0.48
CA GLU A 338 11.05 -5.75 -0.68
C GLU A 338 9.80 -6.15 -1.48
N GLY A 339 8.65 -5.53 -1.21
CA GLY A 339 7.40 -5.86 -1.90
C GLY A 339 7.21 -5.23 -3.28
N VAL A 340 8.05 -4.27 -3.68
CA VAL A 340 7.96 -3.55 -4.98
C VAL A 340 9.20 -3.79 -5.87
N SER A 341 10.24 -4.44 -5.35
CA SER A 341 11.37 -4.89 -6.17
C SER A 341 10.86 -5.80 -7.28
N PHE A 342 10.80 -5.24 -8.50
CA PHE A 342 10.56 -5.97 -9.73
C PHE A 342 11.78 -6.86 -9.98
N GLU A 343 11.63 -8.18 -9.88
CA GLU A 343 12.52 -9.12 -10.58
C GLU A 343 12.26 -9.07 -12.09
#